data_AF-V7PEZ0-F1
#
_entry.id   AF-V7PEZ0-F1
#
_cell.length_a   1.000
_cell.length_b   1.000
_cell.length_c   1.000
_cell.angle_alpha   90.00
_cell.angle_beta   90.00
_cell.angle_gamma   90.00
#
_symmetry.space_group_name_H-M   'P 1'
#
loop_
_entity.id
_entity.type
_entity.pdbx_description
1 polymer ?
#
loop_
_entity_poly.entity_id
_entity_poly.type
_entity_poly.pdbx_seq_one_letter_code
_entity_poly.pdbx_strand_id
1 'polypeptide(L)'
;MNKELCKRFKNVWEDFPDTLGSDRNYKFKDNKHFNKYCNNNCDDNLGKINAASLYLLNEFFGDSSLFKNHNKINIVEYIMIWLSYMLSLIENNDNSVSNLKFFFNIYVNGGNYDSNYNNLLNQKTYYLDMDNNIIINFYKAFKLLCEMYTEFDENKQNCAKCSKKASEFAKKYKELSENYGITSNSPYIQVLSTLSTDYNKLKNECNDISSFPSIVTPQFYEQSSQVTLSSSSIANKLFIVFSIFGAIGIFLGISYKVNKEFKKYFHYIYQNYSLFGFRKRFQKQHLREKLKNIKKRMNH
;
A
#
# COMPACT_ATOMS: atom_id res chain seq x y z
N MET A 1 3.08 -8.95 -11.99
CA MET A 1 4.08 -9.49 -11.06
C MET A 1 5.21 -10.17 -11.82
N ASN A 2 6.37 -10.29 -11.19
CA ASN A 2 7.53 -11.02 -11.71
C ASN A 2 8.37 -11.57 -10.53
N LYS A 3 9.34 -12.44 -10.87
CA LYS A 3 10.21 -13.10 -9.89
C LYS A 3 11.04 -12.12 -9.06
N GLU A 4 11.53 -11.05 -9.68
CA GLU A 4 12.35 -10.04 -8.99
C GLU A 4 11.56 -9.30 -7.91
N LEU A 5 10.30 -8.94 -8.18
CA LEU A 5 9.40 -8.35 -7.19
C LEU A 5 9.26 -9.24 -5.96
N CYS A 6 8.99 -10.52 -6.18
CA CYS A 6 8.77 -11.45 -5.09
C CYS A 6 10.06 -11.77 -4.32
N LYS A 7 11.23 -11.72 -4.96
CA LYS A 7 12.52 -11.79 -4.25
C LYS A 7 12.69 -10.62 -3.27
N ARG A 8 12.35 -9.38 -3.67
CA ARG A 8 12.44 -8.22 -2.76
C ARG A 8 11.52 -8.37 -1.54
N PHE A 9 10.29 -8.83 -1.74
CA PHE A 9 9.39 -9.14 -0.61
C PHE A 9 9.88 -10.30 0.24
N LYS A 10 10.45 -11.34 -0.37
CA LYS A 10 11.05 -12.47 0.35
C LYS A 10 12.17 -12.01 1.28
N ASN A 11 13.08 -11.15 0.80
CA ASN A 11 14.13 -10.56 1.64
C ASN A 11 13.53 -9.81 2.84
N VAL A 12 12.46 -9.04 2.62
CA VAL A 12 11.76 -8.36 3.71
C VAL A 12 11.14 -9.35 4.70
N TRP A 13 10.52 -10.45 4.26
CA TRP A 13 9.98 -11.46 5.19
C TRP A 13 11.07 -12.23 5.95
N GLU A 14 12.25 -12.39 5.36
CA GLU A 14 13.41 -13.01 6.00
C GLU A 14 13.99 -12.10 7.10
N ASP A 15 14.14 -10.81 6.82
CA ASP A 15 14.76 -9.84 7.74
C ASP A 15 13.75 -9.21 8.72
N PHE A 16 12.49 -9.08 8.30
CA PHE A 16 11.37 -8.53 9.05
C PHE A 16 10.11 -9.40 8.89
N PRO A 17 10.01 -10.50 9.67
CA PRO A 17 8.93 -11.47 9.56
C PRO A 17 7.54 -10.85 9.70
N ASP A 18 6.60 -11.40 8.96
CA ASP A 18 5.20 -11.01 8.91
C ASP A 18 4.37 -11.58 10.07
N THR A 19 5.01 -11.78 11.23
CA THR A 19 4.40 -12.34 12.44
C THR A 19 4.89 -11.58 13.67
N LEU A 20 4.01 -11.45 14.67
CA LEU A 20 4.36 -10.85 15.96
C LEU A 20 5.06 -11.87 16.87
N GLY A 21 6.00 -11.39 17.67
CA GLY A 21 6.56 -12.16 18.77
C GLY A 21 5.56 -12.41 19.89
N SER A 22 5.94 -13.24 20.87
CA SER A 22 5.13 -13.51 22.07
C SER A 22 4.79 -12.27 22.88
N ASP A 23 5.61 -11.22 22.76
CA ASP A 23 5.45 -9.89 23.37
C ASP A 23 4.54 -8.97 22.53
N ARG A 24 3.87 -9.50 21.50
CA ARG A 24 3.04 -8.75 20.53
C ARG A 24 3.82 -7.65 19.79
N ASN A 25 5.14 -7.80 19.67
CA ASN A 25 5.99 -6.86 18.96
C ASN A 25 6.68 -7.51 17.76
N TYR A 26 6.89 -6.70 16.71
CA TYR A 26 7.74 -7.08 15.61
C TYR A 26 9.22 -6.95 15.99
N LYS A 27 10.02 -7.88 15.45
CA LYS A 27 11.45 -7.95 15.64
C LYS A 27 12.13 -8.07 14.29
N PHE A 28 13.15 -7.25 14.07
CA PHE A 28 14.08 -7.48 12.97
C PHE A 28 14.93 -8.71 13.31
N LYS A 29 15.02 -9.65 12.37
CA LYS A 29 16.02 -10.70 12.40
C LYS A 29 17.37 -10.15 11.93
N ASP A 30 17.35 -9.34 10.88
CA ASP A 30 18.44 -8.48 10.45
C ASP A 30 17.89 -7.07 10.21
N ASN A 31 18.54 -6.05 10.75
CA ASN A 31 18.14 -4.65 10.60
C ASN A 31 19.05 -3.86 9.67
N LYS A 32 20.11 -4.46 9.10
CA LYS A 32 21.12 -3.75 8.32
C LYS A 32 20.53 -2.93 7.18
N HIS A 33 19.57 -3.50 6.44
CA HIS A 33 18.88 -2.83 5.33
C HIS A 33 17.88 -1.77 5.80
N PHE A 34 17.28 -1.96 6.98
CA PHE A 34 16.25 -1.05 7.52
C PHE A 34 16.84 0.13 8.31
N ASN A 35 18.03 -0.01 8.88
CA ASN A 35 18.66 1.00 9.74
C ASN A 35 18.78 2.37 9.06
N LYS A 36 19.03 2.40 7.75
CA LYS A 36 19.07 3.65 6.96
C LYS A 36 17.75 4.43 7.01
N TYR A 37 16.62 3.74 7.16
CA TYR A 37 15.28 4.31 7.18
C TYR A 37 14.73 4.48 8.60
N CYS A 38 15.52 4.13 9.62
CA CYS A 38 15.05 4.08 10.99
C CYS A 38 15.06 5.40 11.74
N ASN A 39 15.62 6.51 11.25
CA ASN A 39 15.59 7.89 11.78
C ASN A 39 15.24 8.09 13.28
N ASN A 40 15.80 7.26 14.18
CA ASN A 40 15.48 7.18 15.62
C ASN A 40 14.02 6.80 16.00
N ASN A 41 13.23 6.24 15.07
CA ASN A 41 11.83 5.89 15.27
C ASN A 41 11.54 4.38 15.27
N CYS A 42 12.53 3.50 15.04
CA CYS A 42 12.32 2.03 14.99
C CYS A 42 12.20 1.33 16.35
N ASP A 43 11.88 2.05 17.42
CA ASP A 43 11.75 1.48 18.76
C ASP A 43 10.42 0.72 18.92
N ASP A 44 9.36 1.22 18.27
CA ASP A 44 8.03 0.63 18.29
C ASP A 44 7.67 -0.11 16.98
N ASN A 45 6.53 -0.80 16.97
CA ASN A 45 6.06 -1.56 15.81
C ASN A 45 5.80 -0.67 14.59
N LEU A 46 5.25 0.54 14.80
CA LEU A 46 4.90 1.45 13.71
C LEU A 46 6.15 1.97 13.01
N GLY A 47 7.18 2.32 13.76
CA GLY A 47 8.44 2.78 13.21
C GLY A 47 9.22 1.69 12.49
N LYS A 48 9.19 0.45 12.99
CA LYS A 48 9.77 -0.70 12.28
C LYS A 48 9.07 -0.95 10.94
N ILE A 49 7.74 -0.95 10.94
CA ILE A 49 6.94 -1.07 9.71
C ILE A 49 7.24 0.09 8.76
N ASN A 50 7.35 1.33 9.27
CA ASN A 50 7.68 2.50 8.46
C ASN A 50 9.04 2.33 7.77
N ALA A 51 10.08 1.91 8.51
CA ALA A 51 11.40 1.69 7.93
C ALA A 51 11.39 0.58 6.86
N ALA A 52 10.70 -0.53 7.10
CA ALA A 52 10.57 -1.61 6.12
C ALA A 52 9.77 -1.18 4.88
N SER A 53 8.72 -0.36 5.05
CA SER A 53 7.95 0.20 3.92
C SER A 53 8.77 1.16 3.06
N LEU A 54 9.57 2.02 3.68
CA LEU A 54 10.48 2.94 3.01
C LEU A 54 11.57 2.18 2.24
N TYR A 55 12.10 1.12 2.84
CA TYR A 55 13.02 0.21 2.17
C TYR A 55 12.40 -0.39 0.91
N LEU A 56 11.20 -0.98 1.00
CA LEU A 56 10.50 -1.53 -0.17
C LEU A 56 10.30 -0.48 -1.27
N LEU A 57 9.83 0.71 -0.90
CA LEU A 57 9.65 1.81 -1.85
C LEU A 57 10.97 2.18 -2.53
N ASN A 58 12.05 2.32 -1.76
CA ASN A 58 13.36 2.63 -2.33
C ASN A 58 13.89 1.52 -3.24
N GLU A 59 13.72 0.25 -2.87
CA GLU A 59 14.16 -0.89 -3.70
C GLU A 59 13.43 -0.94 -5.05
N PHE A 60 12.13 -0.65 -5.07
CA PHE A 60 11.33 -0.73 -6.29
C PHE A 60 11.41 0.52 -7.16
N PHE A 61 11.56 1.67 -6.53
CA PHE A 61 11.43 2.96 -7.21
C PHE A 61 12.74 3.72 -7.33
N GLY A 62 13.78 3.30 -6.60
CA GLY A 62 15.03 4.05 -6.50
C GLY A 62 14.83 5.36 -5.76
N ASP A 63 15.79 6.28 -5.94
CA ASP A 63 15.67 7.64 -5.42
C ASP A 63 14.40 8.30 -5.96
N SER A 64 13.58 8.80 -5.04
CA SER A 64 12.34 9.51 -5.33
C SER A 64 12.54 10.65 -6.33
N SER A 65 13.72 11.28 -6.37
CA SER A 65 14.06 12.38 -7.29
C SER A 65 14.22 11.95 -8.76
N LEU A 66 14.43 10.65 -9.04
CA LEU A 66 14.69 10.12 -10.38
C LEU A 66 13.44 9.51 -11.05
N PHE A 67 12.26 9.81 -10.52
CA PHE A 67 11.02 9.17 -10.91
C PHE A 67 10.59 9.55 -12.35
N LYS A 68 11.00 8.72 -13.32
CA LYS A 68 10.43 8.67 -14.67
C LYS A 68 9.91 7.26 -14.90
N ASN A 69 8.62 7.00 -14.73
CA ASN A 69 7.85 6.08 -15.59
C ASN A 69 6.43 5.78 -15.08
N HIS A 70 5.52 5.66 -16.04
CA HIS A 70 4.07 5.51 -15.89
C HIS A 70 3.56 4.07 -15.65
N ASN A 71 4.41 3.04 -15.47
CA ASN A 71 3.99 1.63 -15.44
C ASN A 71 4.42 0.83 -14.19
N LYS A 72 4.39 1.45 -12.99
CA LYS A 72 4.70 0.75 -11.72
C LYS A 72 3.52 0.69 -10.72
N ILE A 73 2.29 0.99 -11.16
CA ILE A 73 1.10 1.07 -10.30
C ILE A 73 0.85 -0.25 -9.54
N ASN A 74 1.07 -1.41 -10.18
CA ASN A 74 0.84 -2.71 -9.54
C ASN A 74 1.83 -2.99 -8.39
N ILE A 75 3.02 -2.38 -8.39
CA ILE A 75 4.00 -2.57 -7.30
C ILE A 75 3.53 -1.88 -6.03
N VAL A 76 2.97 -0.67 -6.17
CA VAL A 76 2.39 0.09 -5.05
C VAL A 76 1.23 -0.71 -4.45
N GLU A 77 0.44 -1.39 -5.28
CA GLU A 77 -0.61 -2.30 -4.82
C GLU A 77 -0.06 -3.34 -3.84
N TYR A 78 1.01 -4.04 -4.22
CA TYR A 78 1.61 -5.07 -3.38
C TYR A 78 2.24 -4.54 -2.11
N ILE A 79 2.88 -3.36 -2.18
CA ILE A 79 3.38 -2.68 -0.98
C ILE A 79 2.22 -2.35 -0.04
N MET A 80 1.09 -1.89 -0.58
CA MET A 80 -0.09 -1.58 0.21
C MET A 80 -0.76 -2.81 0.81
N ILE A 81 -0.84 -3.94 0.09
CA ILE A 81 -1.31 -5.22 0.65
C ILE A 81 -0.44 -5.61 1.85
N TRP A 82 0.89 -5.58 1.68
CA TRP A 82 1.82 -5.92 2.75
C TRP A 82 1.72 -4.95 3.94
N LEU A 83 1.76 -3.64 3.69
CA LEU A 83 1.71 -2.60 4.73
C LEU A 83 0.41 -2.70 5.54
N SER A 84 -0.73 -2.84 4.85
CA SER A 84 -2.05 -2.96 5.47
C SER A 84 -2.12 -4.21 6.36
N TYR A 85 -1.57 -5.33 5.89
CA TYR A 85 -1.52 -6.56 6.67
C TYR A 85 -0.65 -6.42 7.93
N MET A 86 0.57 -5.89 7.80
CA MET A 86 1.47 -5.73 8.94
C MET A 86 0.84 -4.86 10.03
N LEU A 87 0.10 -3.81 9.63
CA LEU A 87 -0.59 -2.91 10.55
C LEU A 87 -1.87 -3.52 11.15
N SER A 88 -2.56 -4.42 10.42
CA SER A 88 -3.78 -5.07 10.91
C SER A 88 -3.50 -6.12 12.00
N LEU A 89 -2.26 -6.64 12.08
CA LEU A 89 -1.84 -7.54 13.15
C LEU A 89 -1.56 -6.82 14.47
N ILE A 90 -1.27 -5.52 14.45
CA ILE A 90 -1.01 -4.75 15.67
C ILE A 90 -2.34 -4.54 16.41
N GLU A 91 -2.31 -4.73 17.72
CA GLU A 91 -3.47 -4.47 18.58
C GLU A 91 -3.88 -2.99 18.50
N ASN A 92 -5.16 -2.76 18.19
CA ASN A 92 -5.71 -1.42 18.15
C ASN A 92 -6.54 -1.16 19.42
N ASN A 93 -5.93 -0.45 20.38
CA ASN A 93 -6.60 -0.12 21.64
C ASN A 93 -7.66 0.99 21.48
N ASP A 94 -7.62 1.73 20.37
CA ASP A 94 -8.56 2.79 20.04
C ASP A 94 -9.35 2.41 18.78
N ASN A 95 -10.53 1.82 18.98
CA ASN A 95 -11.40 1.37 17.90
C ASN A 95 -11.92 2.51 17.00
N SER A 96 -11.67 3.78 17.33
CA SER A 96 -12.13 4.92 16.53
C SER A 96 -11.35 5.11 15.22
N VAL A 97 -10.07 4.70 15.17
CA VAL A 97 -9.20 4.87 14.00
C VAL A 97 -8.36 3.61 13.79
N SER A 98 -8.34 3.06 12.57
CA SER A 98 -7.49 1.90 12.27
C SER A 98 -6.00 2.25 12.36
N ASN A 99 -5.16 1.28 12.74
CA ASN A 99 -3.70 1.44 12.76
C ASN A 99 -3.16 1.93 11.41
N LEU A 100 -3.77 1.51 10.30
CA LEU A 100 -3.42 1.97 8.96
C LEU A 100 -3.74 3.45 8.74
N LYS A 101 -4.93 3.93 9.14
CA LYS A 101 -5.28 5.36 9.10
C LYS A 101 -4.34 6.19 9.97
N PHE A 102 -4.05 5.71 11.18
CA PHE A 102 -3.11 6.36 12.10
C PHE A 102 -1.71 6.46 11.49
N PHE A 103 -1.23 5.36 10.90
CA PHE A 103 0.06 5.30 10.20
C PHE A 103 0.14 6.33 9.06
N PHE A 104 -0.91 6.41 8.21
CA PHE A 104 -0.96 7.40 7.13
C PHE A 104 -0.93 8.83 7.65
N ASN A 105 -1.66 9.13 8.71
CA ASN A 105 -1.66 10.48 9.29
C ASN A 105 -0.29 10.90 9.81
N ILE A 106 0.44 9.99 10.47
CA ILE A 106 1.73 10.31 11.10
C ILE A 106 2.87 10.27 10.09
N TYR A 107 2.97 9.22 9.29
CA TYR A 107 4.16 9.01 8.47
C TYR A 107 3.96 9.59 7.06
N VAL A 108 2.89 9.20 6.37
CA VAL A 108 2.61 9.60 4.99
C VAL A 108 2.30 11.11 4.92
N ASN A 109 1.22 11.54 5.58
CA ASN A 109 0.75 12.92 5.56
C ASN A 109 1.55 13.84 6.50
N GLY A 110 2.20 13.28 7.52
CA GLY A 110 3.01 14.03 8.49
C GLY A 110 4.39 14.45 7.99
N GLY A 111 4.77 14.07 6.76
CA GLY A 111 5.97 14.56 6.08
C GLY A 111 7.26 13.75 6.31
N ASN A 112 7.14 12.49 6.76
CA ASN A 112 8.31 11.60 6.93
C ASN A 112 8.73 10.88 5.64
N TYR A 113 7.85 10.80 4.66
CA TYR A 113 8.16 10.28 3.32
C TYR A 113 8.48 11.43 2.36
N ASP A 114 9.29 11.11 1.35
CA ASP A 114 9.40 11.97 0.17
C ASP A 114 8.03 12.18 -0.47
N SER A 115 7.78 13.41 -0.93
CA SER A 115 6.61 13.81 -1.70
C SER A 115 6.16 12.81 -2.77
N ASN A 116 7.09 12.16 -3.47
CA ASN A 116 6.76 11.21 -4.53
C ASN A 116 6.22 9.89 -3.99
N TYR A 117 6.83 9.34 -2.92
CA TYR A 117 6.29 8.15 -2.28
C TYR A 117 4.93 8.40 -1.64
N ASN A 118 4.75 9.58 -1.03
CA ASN A 118 3.46 10.01 -0.52
C ASN A 118 2.38 10.01 -1.60
N ASN A 119 2.70 10.56 -2.76
CA ASN A 119 1.76 10.60 -3.89
C ASN A 119 1.38 9.19 -4.36
N LEU A 120 2.30 8.23 -4.37
CA LEU A 120 2.01 6.84 -4.73
C LEU A 120 1.08 6.18 -3.71
N LEU A 121 1.41 6.28 -2.42
CA LEU A 121 0.60 5.66 -1.36
C LEU A 121 -0.78 6.32 -1.26
N ASN A 122 -0.87 7.63 -1.44
CA ASN A 122 -2.14 8.36 -1.41
C ASN A 122 -3.08 8.05 -2.59
N GLN A 123 -2.59 7.44 -3.67
CA GLN A 123 -3.47 6.89 -4.73
C GLN A 123 -4.19 5.60 -4.29
N LYS A 124 -3.78 5.01 -3.16
CA LYS A 124 -4.24 3.71 -2.64
C LYS A 124 -4.96 3.85 -1.29
N THR A 125 -5.52 5.02 -1.01
CA THR A 125 -6.24 5.32 0.24
C THR A 125 -7.47 4.45 0.47
N TYR A 126 -7.98 3.75 -0.54
CA TYR A 126 -9.07 2.81 -0.36
C TYR A 126 -8.74 1.63 0.57
N TYR A 127 -7.46 1.31 0.79
CA TYR A 127 -7.06 0.34 1.80
C TYR A 127 -7.41 0.81 3.22
N LEU A 128 -7.50 2.13 3.46
CA LEU A 128 -7.77 2.70 4.78
C LEU A 128 -9.14 2.28 5.33
N ASP A 129 -10.12 2.09 4.44
CA ASP A 129 -11.50 1.73 4.77
C ASP A 129 -11.81 0.24 4.58
N MET A 130 -10.81 -0.55 4.17
CA MET A 130 -10.97 -1.98 3.91
C MET A 130 -11.01 -2.78 5.21
N ASP A 131 -11.92 -3.76 5.30
CA ASP A 131 -12.01 -4.64 6.47
C ASP A 131 -10.71 -5.44 6.69
N ASN A 132 -10.32 -5.61 7.94
CA ASN A 132 -9.07 -6.30 8.29
C ASN A 132 -9.05 -7.75 7.82
N ASN A 133 -10.19 -8.46 7.83
CA ASN A 133 -10.25 -9.84 7.34
C ASN A 133 -10.05 -9.91 5.83
N ILE A 134 -10.53 -8.90 5.08
CA ILE A 134 -10.22 -8.75 3.66
C ILE A 134 -8.72 -8.62 3.45
N ILE A 135 -8.11 -7.66 4.15
CA ILE A 135 -6.67 -7.37 4.05
C ILE A 135 -5.85 -8.64 4.32
N ILE A 136 -6.18 -9.38 5.37
CA ILE A 136 -5.51 -10.64 5.73
C ILE A 136 -5.63 -11.66 4.60
N ASN A 137 -6.80 -11.81 3.98
CA ASN A 137 -7.00 -12.76 2.89
C ASN A 137 -6.27 -12.33 1.61
N PHE A 138 -6.26 -11.03 1.29
CA PHE A 138 -5.45 -10.50 0.18
C PHE A 138 -3.97 -10.76 0.38
N TYR A 139 -3.45 -10.51 1.59
CA TYR A 139 -2.05 -10.76 1.89
C TYR A 139 -1.68 -12.24 1.75
N LYS A 140 -2.53 -13.15 2.26
CA LYS A 140 -2.31 -14.60 2.11
C LYS A 140 -2.27 -15.01 0.63
N ALA A 141 -3.21 -14.52 -0.18
CA ALA A 141 -3.22 -14.79 -1.62
C ALA A 141 -1.97 -14.20 -2.32
N PHE A 142 -1.61 -12.96 -2.01
CA PHE A 142 -0.41 -12.31 -2.51
C PHE A 142 0.87 -13.10 -2.15
N LYS A 143 1.02 -13.53 -0.90
CA LYS A 143 2.19 -14.28 -0.43
C LYS A 143 2.32 -15.62 -1.17
N LEU A 144 1.23 -16.39 -1.28
CA LEU A 144 1.19 -17.63 -2.06
C LEU A 144 1.59 -17.41 -3.52
N LEU A 145 1.06 -16.35 -4.14
CA LEU A 145 1.40 -15.99 -5.51
C LEU A 145 2.89 -15.68 -5.64
N CYS A 146 3.46 -14.91 -4.70
CA CYS A 146 4.88 -14.61 -4.71
C CYS A 146 5.78 -15.84 -4.50
N GLU A 147 5.39 -16.74 -3.62
CA GLU A 147 6.11 -18.01 -3.43
C GLU A 147 6.15 -18.82 -4.73
N MET A 148 5.05 -18.87 -5.50
CA MET A 148 5.04 -19.52 -6.81
C MET A 148 5.96 -18.81 -7.83
N TYR A 149 5.94 -17.48 -7.89
CA TYR A 149 6.86 -16.72 -8.75
C TYR A 149 8.33 -16.92 -8.37
N THR A 150 8.66 -17.12 -7.08
CA THR A 150 10.04 -17.39 -6.66
C THR A 150 10.50 -18.80 -7.02
N GLU A 151 9.60 -19.78 -7.02
CA GLU A 151 9.89 -21.18 -7.38
C GLU A 151 9.88 -21.43 -8.89
N PHE A 152 9.23 -20.57 -9.67
CA PHE A 152 9.19 -20.65 -11.12
C PHE A 152 10.60 -20.53 -11.73
N ASP A 153 10.95 -21.49 -12.58
CA ASP A 153 12.16 -21.47 -13.40
C ASP A 153 11.83 -20.96 -14.80
N GLU A 154 12.06 -19.66 -15.04
CA GLU A 154 11.80 -18.98 -16.31
C GLU A 154 12.49 -19.68 -17.50
N ASN A 155 13.68 -20.25 -17.31
CA ASN A 155 14.45 -20.89 -18.39
C ASN A 155 13.82 -22.22 -18.82
N LYS A 156 13.21 -22.94 -17.89
CA LYS A 156 12.59 -24.25 -18.13
C LYS A 156 11.07 -24.18 -18.25
N GLN A 157 10.48 -23.00 -18.03
CA GLN A 157 9.03 -22.80 -17.90
C GLN A 157 8.39 -23.84 -16.96
N ASN A 158 9.11 -24.17 -15.89
CA ASN A 158 8.80 -25.29 -15.00
C ASN A 158 8.23 -24.76 -13.68
N CYS A 159 7.08 -25.31 -13.29
CA CYS A 159 6.38 -24.99 -12.05
C CYS A 159 6.09 -26.24 -11.21
N ALA A 160 6.94 -27.27 -11.26
CA ALA A 160 6.73 -28.53 -10.54
C ALA A 160 6.42 -28.36 -9.03
N LYS A 161 6.88 -27.26 -8.41
CA LYS A 161 6.61 -26.93 -7.00
C LYS A 161 5.39 -26.02 -6.77
N CYS A 162 4.82 -25.44 -7.82
CA CYS A 162 3.71 -24.50 -7.72
C CYS A 162 2.36 -25.18 -7.49
N SER A 163 2.16 -26.45 -7.90
CA SER A 163 0.84 -27.11 -7.92
C SER A 163 0.05 -27.01 -6.60
N LYS A 164 0.71 -27.31 -5.47
CA LYS A 164 0.09 -27.20 -4.14
C LYS A 164 -0.31 -25.74 -3.82
N LYS A 165 0.59 -24.80 -4.05
CA LYS A 165 0.38 -23.37 -3.79
C LYS A 165 -0.66 -22.76 -4.74
N ALA A 166 -0.73 -23.22 -5.98
CA ALA A 166 -1.72 -22.79 -6.96
C ALA A 166 -3.12 -23.21 -6.53
N SER A 167 -3.24 -24.42 -5.96
CA SER A 167 -4.49 -24.93 -5.39
C SER A 167 -4.91 -24.16 -4.13
N GLU A 168 -3.97 -23.87 -3.23
CA GLU A 168 -4.22 -23.02 -2.05
C GLU A 168 -4.60 -21.58 -2.45
N PHE A 169 -3.93 -21.03 -3.46
CA PHE A 169 -4.25 -19.71 -4.03
C PHE A 169 -5.64 -19.71 -4.63
N ALA A 170 -6.00 -20.68 -5.48
CA ALA A 170 -7.31 -20.75 -6.12
C ALA A 170 -8.44 -20.85 -5.09
N LYS A 171 -8.25 -21.63 -4.02
CA LYS A 171 -9.20 -21.70 -2.90
C LYS A 171 -9.36 -20.34 -2.21
N LYS A 172 -8.24 -19.66 -1.89
CA LYS A 172 -8.28 -18.33 -1.26
C LYS A 172 -8.89 -17.26 -2.16
N TYR A 173 -8.57 -17.31 -3.46
CA TYR A 173 -9.15 -16.42 -4.46
C TYR A 173 -10.66 -16.62 -4.56
N LYS A 174 -11.14 -17.87 -4.53
CA LYS A 174 -12.57 -18.18 -4.52
C LYS A 174 -13.27 -17.58 -3.30
N GLU A 175 -12.74 -17.79 -2.09
CA GLU A 175 -13.27 -17.20 -0.86
C GLU A 175 -13.33 -15.66 -0.93
N LEU A 176 -12.29 -15.02 -1.51
CA LEU A 176 -12.29 -13.59 -1.77
C LEU A 176 -13.38 -13.20 -2.80
N SER A 177 -13.53 -13.95 -3.89
CA SER A 177 -14.51 -13.62 -4.93
C SER A 177 -15.98 -13.76 -4.48
N GLU A 178 -16.28 -14.73 -3.61
CA GLU A 178 -17.64 -15.05 -3.14
C GLU A 178 -18.10 -14.12 -2.00
N ASN A 179 -17.23 -13.84 -1.03
CA ASN A 179 -17.60 -13.06 0.16
C ASN A 179 -17.90 -11.59 -0.13
N TYR A 180 -17.42 -11.06 -1.25
CA TYR A 180 -17.50 -9.63 -1.58
C TYR A 180 -18.24 -9.37 -2.88
N GLY A 181 -19.16 -10.28 -3.22
CA GLY A 181 -20.00 -10.20 -4.41
C GLY A 181 -20.56 -8.79 -4.68
N ILE A 182 -20.25 -8.28 -5.87
CA ILE A 182 -21.10 -7.37 -6.65
C ILE A 182 -21.45 -6.05 -5.94
N THR A 183 -20.46 -5.26 -5.55
CA THR A 183 -20.61 -3.80 -5.63
C THR A 183 -19.68 -3.28 -6.73
N SER A 184 -20.28 -3.05 -7.90
CA SER A 184 -19.63 -2.50 -9.09
C SER A 184 -18.81 -1.25 -8.74
N ASN A 185 -17.55 -1.22 -9.18
CA ASN A 185 -16.54 -0.16 -9.00
C ASN A 185 -15.84 0.00 -7.63
N SER A 186 -15.86 -1.01 -6.76
CA SER A 186 -15.07 -0.94 -5.52
C SER A 186 -13.56 -1.18 -5.77
N PRO A 187 -12.66 -0.45 -5.09
CA PRO A 187 -11.21 -0.71 -5.10
C PRO A 187 -10.81 -2.15 -4.75
N TYR A 188 -11.67 -2.89 -4.06
CA TYR A 188 -11.56 -4.34 -3.86
C TYR A 188 -11.38 -5.13 -5.17
N ILE A 189 -12.15 -4.76 -6.20
CA ILE A 189 -12.11 -5.36 -7.53
C ILE A 189 -10.74 -5.14 -8.19
N GLN A 190 -10.14 -3.97 -7.97
CA GLN A 190 -8.83 -3.64 -8.51
C GLN A 190 -7.74 -4.56 -7.93
N VAL A 191 -7.78 -4.83 -6.60
CA VAL A 191 -6.85 -5.77 -5.95
C VAL A 191 -7.04 -7.19 -6.49
N LEU A 192 -8.30 -7.65 -6.56
CA LEU A 192 -8.64 -8.98 -7.08
C LEU A 192 -8.18 -9.16 -8.53
N SER A 193 -8.45 -8.17 -9.38
CA SER A 193 -8.05 -8.17 -10.79
C SER A 193 -6.53 -8.24 -10.94
N THR A 194 -5.80 -7.49 -10.10
CA THR A 194 -4.33 -7.53 -10.07
C THR A 194 -3.82 -8.92 -9.71
N LEU A 195 -4.36 -9.54 -8.67
CA LEU A 195 -3.98 -10.91 -8.25
C LEU A 195 -4.34 -11.96 -9.30
N SER A 196 -5.53 -11.90 -9.91
CA SER A 196 -5.93 -12.87 -10.95
C SER A 196 -5.13 -12.72 -12.23
N THR A 197 -4.86 -11.47 -12.65
CA THR A 197 -4.05 -11.19 -13.83
C THR A 197 -2.67 -11.81 -13.67
N ASP A 198 -2.06 -11.63 -12.50
CA ASP A 198 -0.72 -12.14 -12.25
C ASP A 198 -0.66 -13.65 -11.98
N TYR A 199 -1.73 -14.25 -11.46
CA TYR A 199 -1.88 -15.71 -11.43
C TYR A 199 -2.02 -16.30 -12.83
N ASN A 200 -2.90 -15.75 -13.66
CA ASN A 200 -3.13 -16.22 -15.03
C ASN A 200 -1.89 -16.02 -15.90
N LYS A 201 -1.14 -14.93 -15.70
CA LYS A 201 0.16 -14.72 -16.34
C LYS A 201 1.11 -15.86 -16.00
N LEU A 202 1.30 -16.18 -14.72
CA LEU A 202 2.19 -17.26 -14.29
C LEU A 202 1.73 -18.63 -14.83
N LYS A 203 0.41 -18.88 -14.80
CA LYS A 203 -0.20 -20.08 -15.37
C LYS A 203 0.12 -20.25 -16.85
N ASN A 204 0.05 -19.18 -17.63
CA ASN A 204 0.31 -19.21 -19.07
C ASN A 204 1.79 -19.37 -19.41
N GLU A 205 2.68 -18.91 -18.53
CA GLU A 205 4.13 -19.09 -18.67
C GLU A 205 4.60 -20.49 -18.26
N CYS A 206 3.71 -21.32 -17.69
CA CYS A 206 4.02 -22.65 -17.22
C CYS A 206 3.69 -23.73 -18.26
N ASN A 207 4.64 -24.63 -18.53
CA ASN A 207 4.42 -25.75 -19.46
C ASN A 207 3.43 -26.80 -18.94
N ASP A 208 3.28 -26.92 -17.62
CA ASP A 208 2.32 -27.82 -16.98
C ASP A 208 1.11 -27.04 -16.44
N ILE A 209 0.18 -26.72 -17.34
CA ILE A 209 -1.05 -25.99 -17.02
C ILE A 209 -1.93 -26.78 -16.05
N SER A 210 -1.82 -28.12 -16.00
CA SER A 210 -2.61 -28.98 -15.11
C SER A 210 -2.34 -28.69 -13.63
N SER A 211 -1.16 -28.13 -13.32
CA SER A 211 -0.78 -27.70 -11.99
C SER A 211 -1.49 -26.43 -11.51
N PHE A 212 -2.23 -25.72 -12.38
CA PHE A 212 -2.90 -24.45 -12.04
C PHE A 212 -4.43 -24.54 -12.20
N PRO A 213 -5.17 -24.70 -11.09
CA PRO A 213 -6.63 -24.64 -11.13
C PRO A 213 -7.12 -23.34 -11.77
N SER A 214 -8.21 -23.43 -12.54
CA SER A 214 -8.86 -22.24 -13.08
C SER A 214 -9.52 -21.44 -11.96
N ILE A 215 -9.33 -20.13 -11.99
CA ILE A 215 -10.02 -19.18 -11.11
C ILE A 215 -11.15 -18.53 -11.90
N VAL A 216 -12.32 -18.37 -11.28
CA VAL A 216 -13.41 -17.60 -11.88
C VAL A 216 -13.16 -16.14 -11.56
N THR A 217 -12.64 -15.40 -12.54
CA THR A 217 -12.63 -13.93 -12.45
C THR A 217 -14.07 -13.46 -12.57
N PRO A 218 -14.60 -12.67 -11.62
CA PRO A 218 -15.93 -12.11 -11.79
C PRO A 218 -15.95 -11.30 -13.09
N GLN A 219 -16.98 -11.48 -13.91
CA GLN A 219 -17.20 -10.63 -15.09
C GLN A 219 -17.60 -9.25 -14.58
N PHE A 220 -16.60 -8.39 -14.40
CA PHE A 220 -16.83 -6.99 -14.13
C PHE A 220 -17.25 -6.37 -15.47
N TYR A 221 -18.41 -5.71 -15.51
CA TYR A 221 -18.81 -4.94 -16.68
C TYR A 221 -17.74 -3.88 -16.96
N GLU A 222 -16.84 -4.19 -17.89
CA GLU A 222 -15.95 -3.20 -18.48
C GLU A 222 -16.82 -2.19 -19.22
N GLN A 223 -16.96 -0.99 -18.64
CA GLN A 223 -17.08 0.18 -19.50
C GLN A 223 -15.71 0.33 -20.19
N SER A 224 -15.66 -0.24 -21.39
CA SER A 224 -14.49 -0.47 -22.21
C SER A 224 -13.56 0.75 -22.32
N SER A 225 -12.28 0.51 -22.06
CA SER A 225 -11.21 1.14 -22.81
C SER A 225 -9.98 0.23 -22.86
N GLN A 226 -10.17 -1.02 -23.30
CA GLN A 226 -9.11 -1.75 -23.99
C GLN A 226 -9.40 -1.77 -25.48
N VAL A 227 -8.60 -0.95 -26.16
CA VAL A 227 -8.25 -1.08 -27.56
C VAL A 227 -7.84 -2.53 -27.82
N THR A 228 -8.68 -3.25 -28.56
CA THR A 228 -8.23 -4.39 -29.35
C THR A 228 -8.61 -4.12 -30.79
N LEU A 229 -7.63 -4.22 -31.68
CA LEU A 229 -7.67 -3.87 -33.09
C LEU A 229 -8.71 -4.73 -33.85
N SER A 230 -9.75 -4.11 -34.42
CA SER A 230 -10.31 -4.45 -35.74
C SER A 230 -11.40 -3.47 -36.20
N SER A 231 -11.06 -2.71 -37.24
CA SER A 231 -11.87 -2.01 -38.27
C SER A 231 -13.26 -1.40 -37.97
N SER A 232 -13.44 -0.16 -38.48
CA SER A 232 -14.72 0.58 -38.71
C SER A 232 -15.16 1.49 -37.55
N SER A 233 -15.54 2.77 -37.70
CA SER A 233 -15.60 3.72 -38.81
C SER A 233 -15.65 5.15 -38.24
N ILE A 234 -15.47 6.14 -39.10
CA ILE A 234 -15.16 7.57 -38.89
C ILE A 234 -16.20 8.39 -38.07
N ALA A 235 -17.27 7.78 -37.53
CA ALA A 235 -18.38 8.49 -36.88
C ALA A 235 -18.13 9.02 -35.45
N ASN A 236 -17.14 8.50 -34.70
CA ASN A 236 -16.93 8.87 -33.28
C ASN A 236 -16.08 10.13 -33.03
N LYS A 237 -15.52 10.77 -34.07
CA LYS A 237 -14.65 11.94 -33.88
C LYS A 237 -15.40 13.25 -33.60
N LEU A 238 -16.67 13.39 -34.01
CA LEU A 238 -17.43 14.64 -33.84
C LEU A 238 -18.12 14.78 -32.48
N PHE A 239 -18.46 13.68 -31.81
CA PHE A 239 -19.16 13.71 -30.51
C PHE A 239 -18.24 13.99 -29.32
N ILE A 240 -16.95 13.64 -29.42
CA ILE A 240 -15.96 13.82 -28.34
C ILE A 240 -15.65 15.31 -28.11
N VAL A 241 -15.64 16.12 -29.17
CA VAL A 241 -15.23 17.53 -29.08
C VAL A 241 -16.26 18.39 -28.34
N PHE A 242 -17.56 18.10 -28.45
CA PHE A 242 -18.60 18.88 -27.77
C PHE A 242 -18.77 18.57 -26.27
N SER A 243 -18.41 17.37 -25.79
CA SER A 243 -18.56 17.01 -24.37
C SER A 243 -17.44 17.56 -23.48
N ILE A 244 -16.25 17.84 -24.04
CA ILE A 244 -15.09 18.29 -23.26
C ILE A 244 -15.27 19.75 -22.78
N PHE A 245 -15.91 20.61 -23.58
CA PHE A 245 -16.12 22.02 -23.20
C PHE A 245 -17.21 22.21 -22.13
N GLY A 246 -18.23 21.34 -22.08
CA GLY A 246 -19.27 21.40 -21.05
C GLY A 246 -18.79 20.96 -19.67
N ALA A 247 -17.91 19.95 -19.59
CA ALA A 247 -17.40 19.45 -18.32
C ALA A 247 -16.41 20.42 -17.64
N ILE A 248 -15.56 21.10 -18.43
CA ILE A 248 -14.56 22.05 -17.89
C ILE A 248 -15.25 23.20 -17.11
N GLY A 249 -16.41 23.68 -17.56
CA GLY A 249 -17.17 24.72 -16.87
C GLY A 249 -17.73 24.30 -15.50
N ILE A 250 -18.17 23.04 -15.38
CA ILE A 250 -18.74 22.49 -14.14
C ILE A 250 -17.65 22.21 -13.10
N PHE A 251 -16.48 21.68 -13.52
CA PHE A 251 -15.36 21.43 -12.62
C PHE A 251 -14.70 22.71 -12.10
N LEU A 252 -14.61 23.78 -12.91
CA LEU A 252 -14.11 25.08 -12.45
C LEU A 252 -15.06 25.72 -11.42
N GLY A 253 -16.38 25.62 -11.59
CA GLY A 253 -17.36 26.13 -10.63
C GLY A 253 -17.34 25.43 -9.27
N ILE A 254 -17.11 24.11 -9.23
CA ILE A 254 -17.04 23.33 -7.98
C ILE A 254 -15.68 23.54 -7.27
N SER A 255 -14.58 23.61 -8.02
CA SER A 255 -13.24 23.84 -7.45
C SER A 255 -13.12 25.19 -6.71
N TYR A 256 -13.78 26.24 -7.19
CA TYR A 256 -13.73 27.56 -6.56
C TYR A 256 -14.53 27.63 -5.25
N LYS A 257 -15.67 26.95 -5.17
CA LYS A 257 -16.53 26.92 -3.98
C LYS A 257 -15.94 26.04 -2.87
N VAL A 258 -15.42 24.86 -3.21
CA VAL A 258 -14.83 23.91 -2.24
C VAL A 258 -13.49 24.42 -1.67
N ASN A 259 -12.68 25.13 -2.47
CA ASN A 259 -11.40 25.70 -2.02
C ASN A 259 -11.57 26.79 -0.93
N LYS A 260 -12.70 27.51 -0.93
CA LYS A 260 -12.99 28.54 0.09
C LYS A 260 -13.36 27.94 1.45
N GLU A 261 -14.07 26.81 1.48
CA GLU A 261 -14.38 26.07 2.71
C GLU A 261 -13.20 25.24 3.21
N PHE A 262 -12.45 24.58 2.32
CA PHE A 262 -11.26 23.80 2.67
C PHE A 262 -10.15 24.66 3.31
N LYS A 263 -9.91 25.88 2.80
CA LYS A 263 -8.94 26.80 3.42
C LYS A 263 -9.31 27.17 4.86
N LYS A 264 -10.61 27.25 5.18
CA LYS A 264 -11.09 27.56 6.54
C LYS A 264 -10.86 26.39 7.49
N TYR A 265 -11.10 25.16 7.04
CA TYR A 265 -10.82 23.94 7.81
C TYR A 265 -9.33 23.71 8.05
N PHE A 266 -8.48 23.90 7.04
CA PHE A 266 -7.02 23.80 7.21
C PHE A 266 -6.48 24.87 8.18
N HIS A 267 -6.97 26.11 8.12
CA HIS A 267 -6.56 27.16 9.05
C HIS A 267 -6.95 26.81 10.50
N TYR A 268 -8.15 26.28 10.73
CA TYR A 268 -8.63 25.86 12.05
C TYR A 268 -7.81 24.68 12.62
N ILE A 269 -7.52 23.69 11.80
CA ILE A 269 -6.70 22.53 12.20
C ILE A 269 -5.25 22.98 12.47
N TYR A 270 -4.65 23.77 11.59
CA TYR A 270 -3.27 24.24 11.76
C TYR A 270 -3.09 25.11 13.01
N GLN A 271 -4.07 25.96 13.34
CA GLN A 271 -4.07 26.78 14.55
C GLN A 271 -4.12 25.91 15.83
N ASN A 272 -4.92 24.84 15.84
CA ASN A 272 -5.01 23.90 16.97
C ASN A 272 -3.76 23.01 17.12
N TYR A 273 -3.17 22.54 16.02
CA TYR A 273 -1.92 21.76 16.05
C TYR A 273 -0.70 22.59 16.46
N SER A 274 -0.62 23.84 16.01
CA SER A 274 0.39 24.82 16.45
C SER A 274 0.32 25.02 17.96
N LEU A 275 -0.86 25.33 18.50
CA LEU A 275 -1.05 25.57 19.94
C LEU A 275 -0.64 24.36 20.79
N PHE A 276 -0.98 23.14 20.35
CA PHE A 276 -0.66 21.91 21.07
C PHE A 276 0.84 21.57 21.01
N GLY A 277 1.48 21.76 19.86
CA GLY A 277 2.92 21.57 19.68
C GLY A 277 3.77 22.56 20.50
N PHE A 278 3.36 23.83 20.56
CA PHE A 278 4.02 24.85 21.38
C PHE A 278 3.91 24.55 22.88
N ARG A 279 2.74 24.08 23.35
CA ARG A 279 2.54 23.72 24.76
C ARG A 279 3.43 22.56 25.22
N LYS A 280 3.61 21.55 24.37
CA LYS A 280 4.48 20.39 24.64
C LYS A 280 5.97 20.75 24.62
N ARG A 281 6.39 21.65 23.71
CA ARG A 281 7.78 22.17 23.66
C ARG A 281 8.12 23.03 24.89
N PHE A 282 7.19 23.90 25.31
CA PHE A 282 7.37 24.75 26.50
C PHE A 282 7.52 23.92 27.79
N GLN A 283 6.67 22.90 27.99
CA GLN A 283 6.81 21.99 29.12
C GLN A 283 8.15 21.26 29.14
N LYS A 284 8.62 20.77 27.97
CA LYS A 284 9.91 20.06 27.85
C LYS A 284 11.10 20.99 28.12
N GLN A 285 11.01 22.27 27.75
CA GLN A 285 12.05 23.27 28.02
C GLN A 285 12.10 23.64 29.50
N HIS A 286 10.95 23.84 30.14
CA HIS A 286 10.84 24.08 31.58
C HIS A 286 11.38 22.90 32.42
N LEU A 287 11.13 21.65 32.01
CA LEU A 287 11.72 20.46 32.64
C LEU A 287 13.25 20.41 32.49
N ARG A 288 13.80 20.80 31.33
CA ARG A 288 15.26 20.87 31.11
C ARG A 288 15.93 21.95 31.97
N GLU A 289 15.30 23.09 32.17
CA GLU A 289 15.82 24.15 33.05
C GLU A 289 15.79 23.74 34.52
N LYS A 290 14.71 23.09 34.97
CA LYS A 290 14.65 22.51 36.32
C LYS A 290 15.77 21.50 36.57
N LEU A 291 16.03 20.59 35.62
CA LEU A 291 17.14 19.64 35.72
C LEU A 291 18.51 20.32 35.75
N LYS A 292 18.73 21.38 34.95
CA LYS A 292 19.99 22.16 34.98
C LYS A 292 20.20 22.87 36.31
N ASN A 293 19.14 23.42 36.90
CA ASN A 293 19.22 24.11 38.19
C ASN A 293 19.49 23.14 39.35
N ILE A 294 18.90 21.94 39.31
CA ILE A 294 19.21 20.87 40.28
C ILE A 294 20.67 20.45 40.15
N LYS A 295 21.16 20.21 38.92
CA LYS A 295 22.55 19.85 38.67
C LYS A 295 23.55 20.91 39.16
N LYS A 296 23.23 22.20 39.00
CA LYS A 296 24.05 23.30 39.54
C LYS A 296 24.11 23.32 41.07
N ARG A 297 23.02 22.96 41.75
CA ARG A 297 22.96 22.89 43.22
C ARG A 297 23.65 21.67 43.82
N MET A 298 23.84 20.60 43.03
CA MET A 298 24.57 19.40 43.46
C MET A 298 26.09 19.53 43.30
N ASN A 299 26.55 20.49 42.49
CA ASN A 299 27.98 20.73 42.21
C ASN A 299 28.57 21.88 43.06
N HIS A 300 27.81 22.36 44.04
CA HIS A 300 28.20 23.33 45.07
C HIS A 300 27.95 22.69 46.43
#